data_AF-A0A8K0DLA8-F1
#
_entry.id   AF-A0A8K0DLA8-F1
#
_cell.length_a   1.000
_cell.length_b   1.000
_cell.length_c   1.000
_cell.angle_alpha   90.00
_cell.angle_beta   90.00
_cell.angle_gamma   90.00
#
_symmetry.space_group_name_H-M   'P 1'
#
loop_
_entity.id
_entity.type
_entity.pdbx_description
1 polymer ?
#
loop_
_entity_poly.entity_id
_entity_poly.type
_entity_poly.pdbx_seq_one_letter_code
_entity_poly.pdbx_strand_id
1 'polypeptide(L)'
;MNTRLQVEHPITECITGIDLVQQMIKIAKGYPLDIKQENININGWAIESRVYAEDPYKNYGLPSTGQLYSYQEPYFAGLRCDSGVEEGSVIGIYYDPMICKLICHGKNRKEAIEKSIKALDSYVIYGVTHNIPLLRDILTEKKFTEGNVNTNYLLDVYPGGFKGRNLNEENRKKLIAIATSIYIQQDLRNRMYLNVANIKIHRKDLEKWDLIISLMGKNISVAARQDNDNLIIQIENNVYTVKKGFGYNNPLLQSDINEETITSQLLSKKSNGEFQL
;
A
#
# COMPACT_ATOMS: atom_id res chain seq x y z
N MET A 1 2.42 -0.03 -35.27
CA MET A 1 0.97 -0.26 -35.08
C MET A 1 0.79 -1.66 -34.52
N ASN A 2 0.03 -1.81 -33.42
CA ASN A 2 -0.25 -3.12 -32.83
C ASN A 2 -1.70 -3.50 -33.14
N THR A 3 -1.92 -4.55 -33.93
CA THR A 3 -3.24 -4.98 -34.41
C THR A 3 -3.96 -5.89 -33.41
N ARG A 4 -4.02 -5.46 -32.15
CA ARG A 4 -4.71 -6.16 -31.05
C ARG A 4 -5.06 -5.17 -29.92
N LEU A 5 -5.94 -5.58 -29.01
CA LEU A 5 -6.15 -4.85 -27.76
C LEU A 5 -4.82 -4.72 -27.00
N GLN A 6 -4.57 -3.52 -26.47
CA GLN A 6 -3.40 -3.26 -25.64
C GLN A 6 -3.70 -3.62 -24.19
N VAL A 7 -2.67 -4.03 -23.44
CA VAL A 7 -2.85 -4.42 -22.04
C VAL A 7 -3.29 -3.20 -21.21
N GLU A 8 -2.71 -2.04 -21.55
CA GLU A 8 -2.95 -0.71 -20.98
C GLU A 8 -4.25 -0.02 -21.45
N HIS A 9 -5.14 -0.71 -22.16
CA HIS A 9 -6.42 -0.13 -22.59
C HIS A 9 -7.32 0.42 -21.45
N PRO A 10 -7.30 -0.09 -20.20
CA PRO A 10 -8.20 0.41 -19.16
C PRO A 10 -8.02 1.90 -18.86
N ILE A 11 -6.82 2.47 -19.03
CA ILE A 11 -6.63 3.92 -18.83
C ILE A 11 -7.44 4.74 -19.84
N THR A 12 -7.59 4.24 -21.07
CA THR A 12 -8.43 4.85 -22.11
C THR A 12 -9.90 4.73 -21.72
N GLU A 13 -10.33 3.55 -21.29
CA GLU A 13 -11.73 3.33 -20.87
C GLU A 13 -12.09 4.23 -19.68
N CYS A 14 -11.22 4.37 -18.69
CA CYS A 14 -11.45 5.18 -17.50
C CYS A 14 -11.65 6.68 -17.79
N ILE A 15 -10.96 7.23 -18.79
CA ILE A 15 -11.09 8.66 -19.13
C ILE A 15 -12.12 8.92 -20.24
N THR A 16 -12.42 7.94 -21.09
CA THR A 16 -13.39 8.11 -22.19
C THR A 16 -14.79 7.60 -21.85
N GLY A 17 -14.91 6.69 -20.89
CA GLY A 17 -16.16 5.98 -20.57
C GLY A 17 -16.55 4.93 -21.63
N ILE A 18 -15.63 4.60 -22.56
CA ILE A 18 -15.89 3.64 -23.63
C ILE A 18 -15.31 2.29 -23.25
N ASP A 19 -16.14 1.26 -23.22
CA ASP A 19 -15.71 -0.14 -23.10
C ASP A 19 -15.22 -0.66 -24.46
N LEU A 20 -13.92 -0.81 -24.61
CA LEU A 20 -13.27 -1.19 -25.86
C LEU A 20 -13.53 -2.66 -26.19
N VAL A 21 -13.60 -3.53 -25.20
CA VAL A 21 -13.90 -4.96 -25.41
C VAL A 21 -15.33 -5.12 -25.93
N GLN A 22 -16.28 -4.38 -25.37
CA GLN A 22 -17.66 -4.33 -25.86
C GLN A 22 -17.72 -3.85 -27.32
N GLN A 23 -17.03 -2.76 -27.66
CA GLN A 23 -17.00 -2.26 -29.05
C GLN A 23 -16.37 -3.28 -30.00
N MET A 24 -15.27 -3.93 -29.59
CA MET A 24 -14.63 -4.98 -30.39
C MET A 24 -15.58 -6.12 -30.70
N ILE A 25 -16.36 -6.61 -29.73
CA ILE A 25 -17.34 -7.69 -29.93
C ILE A 25 -18.47 -7.24 -30.86
N LYS A 26 -19.00 -6.02 -30.67
CA LYS A 26 -20.04 -5.44 -31.54
C LYS A 26 -19.58 -5.38 -33.00
N ILE A 27 -18.41 -4.81 -33.25
CA ILE A 27 -17.85 -4.65 -34.60
C ILE A 27 -17.56 -6.01 -35.22
N ALA A 28 -17.00 -6.95 -34.45
CA ALA A 28 -16.75 -8.32 -34.93
C ALA A 28 -18.04 -9.04 -35.35
N LYS A 29 -19.19 -8.68 -34.78
CA LYS A 29 -20.52 -9.19 -35.16
C LYS A 29 -21.14 -8.45 -36.36
N GLY A 30 -20.50 -7.41 -36.88
CA GLY A 30 -20.96 -6.62 -38.01
C GLY A 30 -21.84 -5.41 -37.64
N TYR A 31 -21.94 -5.05 -36.36
CA TYR A 31 -22.61 -3.81 -35.97
C TYR A 31 -21.75 -2.59 -36.34
N PRO A 32 -22.37 -1.47 -36.75
CA PRO A 32 -21.65 -0.22 -36.96
C PRO A 32 -21.09 0.33 -35.64
N LEU A 33 -20.14 1.26 -35.74
CA LEU A 33 -19.69 2.03 -34.58
C LEU A 33 -20.76 3.07 -34.21
N ASP A 34 -21.41 2.88 -33.06
CA ASP A 34 -22.44 3.81 -32.56
C ASP A 34 -21.85 5.16 -32.07
N ILE A 35 -20.52 5.21 -31.89
CA ILE A 35 -19.79 6.33 -31.30
C ILE A 35 -19.17 7.18 -32.42
N LYS A 36 -19.51 8.47 -32.45
CA LYS A 36 -18.89 9.46 -33.33
C LYS A 36 -17.70 10.13 -32.63
N GLN A 37 -16.76 10.65 -33.41
CA GLN A 37 -15.57 11.35 -32.87
C GLN A 37 -15.93 12.50 -31.91
N GLU A 38 -16.99 13.25 -32.22
CA GLU A 38 -17.52 14.36 -31.39
C GLU A 38 -18.05 13.92 -30.03
N ASN A 39 -18.36 12.63 -29.84
CA ASN A 39 -18.85 12.08 -28.59
C ASN A 39 -17.72 11.54 -27.69
N ILE A 40 -16.48 11.50 -28.17
CA ILE A 40 -15.32 10.97 -27.43
C ILE A 40 -14.72 12.10 -26.59
N ASN A 41 -15.21 12.21 -25.35
CA ASN A 41 -14.70 13.16 -24.36
C ASN A 41 -13.55 12.54 -23.55
N ILE A 42 -12.66 13.39 -23.02
CA ILE A 42 -11.61 12.99 -22.06
C ILE A 42 -11.95 13.61 -20.71
N ASN A 43 -12.28 12.75 -19.74
CA ASN A 43 -12.71 13.14 -18.40
C ASN A 43 -11.69 12.70 -17.35
N GLY A 44 -10.90 13.66 -16.86
CA GLY A 44 -9.93 13.45 -15.80
C GLY A 44 -8.65 12.76 -16.27
N TRP A 45 -8.05 11.97 -15.37
CA TRP A 45 -6.78 11.29 -15.59
C TRP A 45 -6.83 9.88 -15.01
N ALA A 46 -6.21 8.93 -15.70
CA ALA A 46 -6.05 7.56 -15.22
C ALA A 46 -4.57 7.17 -15.21
N ILE A 47 -4.18 6.37 -14.22
CA ILE A 47 -2.86 5.75 -14.11
C ILE A 47 -3.07 4.25 -13.95
N GLU A 48 -2.40 3.46 -14.77
CA GLU A 48 -2.31 2.00 -14.61
C GLU A 48 -0.94 1.64 -14.03
N SER A 49 -0.95 0.79 -13.01
CA SER A 49 0.22 0.13 -12.44
C SER A 49 0.06 -1.37 -12.61
N ARG A 50 1.03 -2.02 -13.27
CA ARG A 50 1.06 -3.49 -13.40
C ARG A 50 1.75 -4.09 -12.20
N VAL A 51 0.97 -4.70 -11.32
CA VAL A 51 1.47 -5.43 -10.17
C VAL A 51 2.00 -6.77 -10.65
N TYR A 52 3.30 -6.95 -10.56
CA TYR A 52 4.02 -8.14 -10.99
C TYR A 52 4.56 -8.91 -9.78
N ALA A 53 4.51 -10.25 -9.86
CA ALA A 53 5.23 -11.17 -8.99
C ALA A 53 6.72 -11.15 -9.36
N GLU A 54 7.39 -10.05 -9.03
CA GLU A 54 8.77 -9.77 -9.41
C GLU A 54 9.51 -9.13 -8.23
N ASP A 55 10.79 -9.46 -8.07
CA ASP A 55 11.64 -8.82 -7.06
C ASP A 55 12.30 -7.54 -7.64
N PRO A 56 11.85 -6.32 -7.26
CA PRO A 56 12.42 -5.10 -7.81
C PRO A 56 13.86 -4.87 -7.33
N TYR A 57 14.29 -5.47 -6.22
CA TYR A 57 15.64 -5.33 -5.66
C TYR A 57 16.69 -6.15 -6.42
N LYS A 58 16.27 -7.04 -7.32
CA LYS A 58 17.14 -7.90 -8.14
C LYS A 58 17.00 -7.55 -9.63
N ASN A 59 17.56 -6.41 -10.03
CA ASN A 59 17.60 -5.94 -11.42
C ASN A 59 16.20 -5.77 -12.08
N TYR A 60 15.21 -5.24 -11.36
CA TYR A 60 13.87 -4.91 -11.90
C TYR A 60 13.09 -6.08 -12.51
N GLY A 61 13.03 -7.23 -11.86
CA GLY A 61 12.13 -8.26 -12.37
C GLY A 61 12.65 -9.68 -12.35
N LEU A 62 13.40 -10.09 -11.33
CA LEU A 62 13.55 -11.53 -11.14
C LEU A 62 12.15 -12.09 -10.82
N PRO A 63 11.58 -12.97 -11.67
CA PRO A 63 10.23 -13.47 -11.45
C PRO A 63 10.16 -14.25 -10.14
N SER A 64 9.08 -14.02 -9.41
CA SER A 64 8.73 -14.71 -8.19
C SER A 64 7.67 -15.75 -8.50
N THR A 65 7.86 -16.96 -7.99
CA THR A 65 6.89 -18.04 -8.13
C THR A 65 6.52 -18.55 -6.76
N GLY A 66 5.29 -19.04 -6.62
CA GLY A 66 4.77 -19.46 -5.33
C GLY A 66 3.27 -19.28 -5.22
N GLN A 67 2.73 -19.72 -4.09
CA GLN A 67 1.33 -19.54 -3.76
C GLN A 67 1.09 -18.17 -3.13
N LEU A 68 -0.01 -17.51 -3.49
CA LEU A 68 -0.50 -16.31 -2.81
C LEU A 68 -1.18 -16.73 -1.49
N TYR A 69 -0.46 -16.68 -0.38
CA TYR A 69 -1.00 -17.03 0.95
C TYR A 69 -2.02 -16.02 1.45
N SER A 70 -1.83 -14.75 1.10
CA SER A 70 -2.87 -13.74 1.22
C SER A 70 -2.83 -12.79 0.04
N TYR A 71 -4.00 -12.45 -0.47
CA TYR A 71 -4.17 -11.51 -1.56
C TYR A 71 -5.39 -10.63 -1.31
N GLN A 72 -5.14 -9.36 -1.02
CA GLN A 72 -6.20 -8.36 -0.82
C GLN A 72 -5.92 -7.16 -1.72
N GLU A 73 -6.85 -6.92 -2.63
CA GLU A 73 -6.86 -5.75 -3.48
C GLU A 73 -7.32 -4.50 -2.71
N PRO A 74 -6.83 -3.30 -3.07
CA PRO A 74 -7.30 -2.06 -2.51
C PRO A 74 -8.73 -1.78 -2.99
N TYR A 75 -9.57 -1.28 -2.08
CA TYR A 75 -10.96 -0.99 -2.38
C TYR A 75 -11.37 0.41 -1.90
N PHE A 76 -11.60 1.32 -2.85
CA PHE A 76 -12.25 2.62 -2.64
C PHE A 76 -12.64 3.24 -3.99
N ALA A 77 -13.43 4.33 -3.94
CA ALA A 77 -13.96 4.97 -5.14
C ALA A 77 -12.85 5.48 -6.10
N GLY A 78 -13.02 5.18 -7.40
CA GLY A 78 -12.09 5.56 -8.45
C GLY A 78 -10.95 4.57 -8.68
N LEU A 79 -11.05 3.35 -8.12
CA LEU A 79 -10.16 2.24 -8.41
C LEU A 79 -10.83 1.21 -9.33
N ARG A 80 -10.03 0.56 -10.15
CA ARG A 80 -10.36 -0.65 -10.91
C ARG A 80 -9.18 -1.61 -10.83
N CYS A 81 -9.43 -2.84 -10.45
CA CYS A 81 -8.45 -3.93 -10.46
C CYS A 81 -8.87 -4.94 -11.52
N ASP A 82 -8.03 -5.15 -12.52
CA ASP A 82 -8.19 -6.25 -13.49
C ASP A 82 -7.20 -7.36 -13.10
N SER A 83 -7.69 -8.38 -12.40
CA SER A 83 -6.88 -9.48 -11.88
C SER A 83 -7.25 -10.82 -12.52
N GLY A 84 -6.23 -11.67 -12.71
CA GLY A 84 -6.39 -13.05 -13.18
C GLY A 84 -6.16 -14.10 -12.09
N VAL A 85 -6.04 -13.67 -10.84
CA VAL A 85 -5.68 -14.50 -9.68
C VAL A 85 -6.52 -14.12 -8.46
N GLU A 86 -6.55 -15.03 -7.49
CA GLU A 86 -7.21 -14.85 -6.19
C GLU A 86 -6.33 -15.40 -5.06
N GLU A 87 -6.68 -15.12 -3.79
CA GLU A 87 -6.00 -15.71 -2.64
C GLU A 87 -5.98 -17.25 -2.76
N GLY A 88 -4.82 -17.86 -2.55
CA GLY A 88 -4.58 -19.28 -2.75
C GLY A 88 -4.10 -19.67 -4.16
N SER A 89 -4.15 -18.78 -5.14
CA SER A 89 -3.62 -19.02 -6.50
C SER A 89 -2.10 -19.27 -6.49
N VAL A 90 -1.61 -20.03 -7.48
CA VAL A 90 -0.19 -20.32 -7.66
C VAL A 90 0.35 -19.56 -8.87
N ILE A 91 1.32 -18.67 -8.63
CA ILE A 91 2.11 -18.04 -9.69
C ILE A 91 3.18 -19.03 -10.13
N GLY A 92 2.94 -19.68 -11.27
CA GLY A 92 3.85 -20.65 -11.88
C GLY A 92 4.83 -20.03 -12.89
N ILE A 93 5.72 -20.87 -13.41
CA ILE A 93 6.70 -20.47 -14.45
C ILE A 93 6.15 -20.44 -15.87
N TYR A 94 4.92 -20.94 -16.07
CA TYR A 94 4.37 -21.20 -17.41
C TYR A 94 3.72 -19.98 -18.05
N TYR A 95 3.48 -18.92 -17.29
CA TYR A 95 2.75 -17.73 -17.72
C TYR A 95 3.47 -16.45 -17.28
N ASP A 96 2.95 -15.32 -17.76
CA ASP A 96 3.40 -13.99 -17.35
C ASP A 96 3.21 -13.79 -15.83
N PRO A 97 4.18 -13.20 -15.10
CA PRO A 97 4.09 -13.04 -13.64
C PRO A 97 3.13 -11.91 -13.19
N MET A 98 2.29 -11.37 -14.09
CA MET A 98 1.36 -10.29 -13.74
C MET A 98 0.26 -10.80 -12.81
N ILE A 99 0.13 -10.14 -11.66
CA ILE A 99 -0.89 -10.41 -10.65
C ILE A 99 -2.17 -9.63 -11.00
N CYS A 100 -2.01 -8.32 -11.21
CA CYS A 100 -3.12 -7.39 -11.38
C CYS A 100 -2.70 -6.16 -12.20
N LYS A 101 -3.63 -5.60 -12.98
CA LYS A 101 -3.55 -4.20 -13.40
C LYS A 101 -4.36 -3.36 -12.41
N LEU A 102 -3.67 -2.51 -11.65
CA LEU A 102 -4.29 -1.53 -10.78
C LEU A 102 -4.48 -0.22 -11.55
N ILE A 103 -5.72 0.21 -11.71
CA ILE A 103 -6.06 1.45 -12.41
C ILE A 103 -6.71 2.42 -11.44
N CYS A 104 -6.17 3.64 -11.40
CA CYS A 104 -6.63 4.71 -10.53
C CYS A 104 -7.06 5.91 -11.36
N HIS A 105 -8.30 6.35 -11.18
CA HIS A 105 -8.89 7.50 -11.86
C HIS A 105 -9.08 8.69 -10.91
N GLY A 106 -8.71 9.88 -11.36
CA GLY A 106 -8.88 11.15 -10.65
C GLY A 106 -9.32 12.28 -11.58
N LYS A 107 -9.78 13.40 -11.01
CA LYS A 107 -10.18 14.58 -11.80
C LYS A 107 -9.00 15.24 -12.51
N ASN A 108 -7.80 15.03 -11.99
CA ASN A 108 -6.55 15.50 -12.58
C ASN A 108 -5.42 14.51 -12.27
N ARG A 109 -4.26 14.72 -12.88
CA ARG A 109 -3.09 13.85 -12.73
C ARG A 109 -2.65 13.69 -11.28
N LYS A 110 -2.67 14.77 -10.49
CA LYS A 110 -2.25 14.76 -9.08
C LYS A 110 -3.17 13.85 -8.25
N GLU A 111 -4.49 13.98 -8.42
CA GLU A 111 -5.46 13.13 -7.72
C GLU A 111 -5.31 11.65 -8.13
N ALA A 112 -5.06 11.37 -9.41
CA ALA A 112 -4.81 9.99 -9.87
C ALA A 112 -3.53 9.40 -9.24
N ILE A 113 -2.46 10.19 -9.09
CA ILE A 113 -1.24 9.79 -8.38
C ILE A 113 -1.51 9.52 -6.89
N GLU A 114 -2.21 10.43 -6.20
CA GLU A 114 -2.53 10.29 -4.78
C GLU A 114 -3.37 9.03 -4.50
N LYS A 115 -4.36 8.76 -5.36
CA LYS A 115 -5.14 7.51 -5.32
C LYS A 115 -4.28 6.28 -5.61
N SER A 116 -3.38 6.36 -6.59
CA SER A 116 -2.46 5.25 -6.90
C SER A 116 -1.53 4.92 -5.73
N ILE A 117 -0.99 5.94 -5.07
CA ILE A 117 -0.17 5.76 -3.86
C ILE A 117 -0.98 5.09 -2.76
N LYS A 118 -2.17 5.61 -2.44
CA LYS A 118 -3.04 5.04 -1.40
C LYS A 118 -3.44 3.60 -1.72
N ALA A 119 -3.71 3.30 -2.99
CA ALA A 119 -4.08 1.96 -3.44
C ALA A 119 -2.91 0.98 -3.30
N LEU A 120 -1.70 1.37 -3.72
CA LEU A 120 -0.48 0.56 -3.55
C LEU A 120 -0.13 0.34 -2.08
N ASP A 121 -0.29 1.35 -1.23
CA ASP A 121 -0.07 1.23 0.22
C ASP A 121 -1.12 0.32 0.90
N SER A 122 -2.26 0.06 0.25
CA SER A 122 -3.35 -0.77 0.76
C SER A 122 -3.37 -2.20 0.18
N TYR A 123 -2.42 -2.56 -0.68
CA TYR A 123 -2.32 -3.92 -1.19
C TYR A 123 -1.78 -4.88 -0.13
N VAL A 124 -2.34 -6.08 -0.05
CA VAL A 124 -1.77 -7.19 0.74
C VAL A 124 -1.43 -8.31 -0.22
N ILE A 125 -0.13 -8.64 -0.32
CA ILE A 125 0.35 -9.75 -1.15
C ILE A 125 1.40 -10.51 -0.33
N TYR A 126 1.05 -11.73 0.09
CA TYR A 126 1.97 -12.62 0.79
C TYR A 126 2.20 -13.90 0.01
N GLY A 127 3.44 -14.40 0.06
CA GLY A 127 3.86 -15.67 -0.54
C GLY A 127 4.76 -15.52 -1.78
N VAL A 128 4.69 -14.38 -2.46
CA VAL A 128 5.61 -14.02 -3.55
C VAL A 128 6.21 -12.64 -3.31
N THR A 129 7.39 -12.39 -3.88
CA THR A 129 7.93 -11.02 -3.99
C THR A 129 7.20 -10.28 -5.11
N HIS A 130 7.06 -8.96 -4.97
CA HIS A 130 6.30 -8.15 -5.92
C HIS A 130 6.88 -6.75 -6.11
N ASN A 131 6.55 -6.12 -7.24
CA ASN A 131 7.12 -4.84 -7.67
C ASN A 131 6.45 -3.59 -7.04
N ILE A 132 5.42 -3.75 -6.19
CA ILE A 132 4.71 -2.63 -5.52
C ILE A 132 5.64 -1.57 -4.92
N PRO A 133 6.74 -1.92 -4.19
CA PRO A 133 7.63 -0.92 -3.62
C PRO A 133 8.24 0.02 -4.68
N LEU A 134 8.59 -0.51 -5.85
CA LEU A 134 9.12 0.28 -6.98
C LEU A 134 8.02 1.16 -7.59
N LEU A 135 6.85 0.60 -7.86
CA LEU A 135 5.72 1.35 -8.42
C LEU A 135 5.35 2.54 -7.52
N ARG A 136 5.27 2.28 -6.21
CA ARG A 136 4.99 3.31 -5.21
C ARG A 136 6.09 4.38 -5.24
N ASP A 137 7.36 3.99 -5.28
CA ASP A 137 8.47 4.95 -5.29
C ASP A 137 8.43 5.87 -6.53
N ILE A 138 8.21 5.30 -7.72
CA ILE A 138 8.07 6.03 -8.98
C ILE A 138 6.97 7.10 -8.88
N LEU A 139 5.79 6.76 -8.34
CA LEU A 139 4.67 7.69 -8.20
C LEU A 139 4.96 8.89 -7.30
N THR A 140 6.00 8.80 -6.47
CA THR A 140 6.45 9.88 -5.59
C THR A 140 7.77 10.52 -5.99
N GLU A 141 8.38 10.03 -7.06
CA GLU A 141 9.64 10.56 -7.57
C GLU A 141 9.38 11.84 -8.36
N LYS A 142 10.28 12.82 -8.18
CA LYS A 142 10.10 14.19 -8.65
C LYS A 142 9.87 14.26 -10.16
N LYS A 143 10.74 13.66 -10.99
CA LYS A 143 10.60 13.68 -12.45
C LYS A 143 9.28 13.05 -12.90
N PHE A 144 8.85 11.96 -12.28
CA PHE A 144 7.53 11.37 -12.56
C PHE A 144 6.39 12.31 -12.16
N THR A 145 6.40 12.85 -10.93
CA THR A 145 5.33 13.77 -10.47
C THR A 145 5.25 15.06 -11.30
N GLU A 146 6.37 15.56 -11.82
CA GLU A 146 6.43 16.72 -12.72
C GLU A 146 6.06 16.36 -14.18
N GLY A 147 5.99 15.07 -14.52
CA GLY A 147 5.73 14.60 -15.88
C GLY A 147 6.94 14.71 -16.82
N ASN A 148 8.13 15.03 -16.29
CA ASN A 148 9.38 15.11 -17.04
C ASN A 148 10.01 13.71 -17.16
N VAL A 149 9.35 12.84 -17.92
CA VAL A 149 9.76 11.45 -18.13
C VAL A 149 10.09 11.19 -19.59
N ASN A 150 11.05 10.30 -19.83
CA ASN A 150 11.44 9.82 -21.15
C ASN A 150 11.50 8.29 -21.13
N THR A 151 11.81 7.65 -22.25
CA THR A 151 11.87 6.17 -22.33
C THR A 151 13.03 5.55 -21.55
N ASN A 152 14.04 6.34 -21.17
CA ASN A 152 15.17 5.94 -20.34
C ASN A 152 14.97 6.25 -18.85
N TYR A 153 13.79 6.74 -18.46
CA TYR A 153 13.49 7.24 -17.11
C TYR A 153 13.99 6.32 -15.98
N LEU A 154 13.74 5.01 -16.08
CA LEU A 154 14.15 4.05 -15.05
C LEU A 154 15.68 3.96 -14.93
N LEU A 155 16.41 4.00 -16.05
CA LEU A 155 17.87 3.98 -16.05
C LEU A 155 18.46 5.30 -15.51
N ASP A 156 17.80 6.43 -15.81
CA ASP A 156 18.22 7.75 -15.35
C ASP A 156 18.01 7.94 -13.84
N VAL A 157 16.89 7.46 -13.31
CA VAL A 157 16.52 7.62 -11.89
C VAL A 157 17.14 6.52 -11.03
N TYR A 158 17.24 5.31 -11.56
CA TYR A 158 17.71 4.14 -10.83
C TYR A 158 18.85 3.42 -11.61
N PRO A 159 20.01 4.05 -11.80
CA PRO A 159 21.10 3.48 -12.62
C PRO A 159 21.71 2.20 -12.04
N GLY A 160 21.55 1.96 -10.73
CA GLY A 160 22.11 0.81 -10.02
C GLY A 160 21.06 -0.18 -9.49
N GLY A 161 19.87 -0.24 -10.08
CA GLY A 161 18.76 -1.01 -9.54
C GLY A 161 17.92 -0.23 -8.53
N PHE A 162 16.71 -0.72 -8.27
CA PHE A 162 15.90 -0.24 -7.15
C PHE A 162 16.49 -0.75 -5.83
N LYS A 163 16.87 0.18 -4.94
CA LYS A 163 17.49 -0.15 -3.64
C LYS A 163 16.55 0.07 -2.46
N GLY A 164 15.27 0.28 -2.73
CA GLY A 164 14.31 0.69 -1.72
C GLY A 164 14.36 2.19 -1.43
N ARG A 165 13.32 2.66 -0.75
CA ARG A 165 13.21 4.05 -0.32
C ARG A 165 13.73 4.20 1.11
N ASN A 166 14.59 5.19 1.32
CA ASN A 166 14.92 5.64 2.66
C ASN A 166 13.80 6.53 3.19
N LEU A 167 13.22 6.15 4.33
CA LEU A 167 12.28 7.00 5.05
C LEU A 167 13.00 8.26 5.53
N ASN A 168 12.36 9.42 5.37
CA ASN A 168 12.83 10.66 5.98
C ASN A 168 12.65 10.60 7.52
N GLU A 169 13.28 11.53 8.23
CA GLU A 169 13.24 11.57 9.70
C GLU A 169 11.80 11.64 10.25
N GLU A 170 10.91 12.39 9.60
CA GLU A 170 9.51 12.50 10.02
C GLU A 170 8.76 11.16 9.89
N ASN A 171 8.89 10.47 8.76
CA ASN A 171 8.26 9.17 8.56
C ASN A 171 8.85 8.10 9.48
N ARG A 172 10.15 8.17 9.82
CA ARG A 172 10.75 7.30 10.84
C ARG A 172 10.10 7.52 12.20
N LYS A 173 9.89 8.77 12.61
CA LYS A 173 9.24 9.11 13.89
C LYS A 173 7.77 8.68 13.91
N LYS A 174 7.04 8.86 12.81
CA LYS A 174 5.68 8.33 12.65
C LYS A 174 5.65 6.80 12.80
N LEU A 175 6.59 6.07 12.20
CA LEU A 175 6.69 4.62 12.35
C LEU A 175 6.97 4.19 13.80
N ILE A 176 7.85 4.93 14.51
CA ILE A 176 8.11 4.72 15.94
C ILE A 176 6.85 4.96 16.77
N ALA A 177 6.07 6.00 16.46
CA ALA A 177 4.79 6.28 17.11
C ALA A 177 3.77 5.14 16.89
N ILE A 178 3.68 4.59 15.67
CA ILE A 178 2.84 3.43 15.37
C ILE A 178 3.28 2.21 16.18
N ALA A 179 4.57 1.86 16.14
CA ALA A 179 5.12 0.72 16.89
C ALA A 179 4.88 0.85 18.40
N THR A 180 5.11 2.04 18.96
CA THR A 180 4.80 2.38 20.36
C THR A 180 3.33 2.14 20.68
N SER A 181 2.44 2.61 19.81
CA SER A 181 1.00 2.52 20.03
C SER A 181 0.50 1.07 19.98
N ILE A 182 1.07 0.23 19.12
CA ILE A 182 0.77 -1.22 19.07
C ILE A 182 1.21 -1.89 20.36
N TYR A 183 2.46 -1.63 20.79
CA TYR A 183 2.99 -2.21 22.03
C TYR A 183 2.13 -1.83 23.24
N ILE A 184 1.79 -0.55 23.40
CA ILE A 184 0.98 -0.08 24.54
C ILE A 184 -0.41 -0.70 24.50
N GLN A 185 -1.07 -0.76 23.35
CA GLN A 185 -2.38 -1.39 23.22
C GLN A 185 -2.34 -2.88 23.55
N GLN A 186 -1.26 -3.58 23.18
CA GLN A 186 -1.07 -4.98 23.54
C GLN A 186 -0.80 -5.16 25.05
N ASP A 187 0.06 -4.33 25.65
CA ASP A 187 0.34 -4.36 27.10
C ASP A 187 -0.95 -4.15 27.91
N LEU A 188 -1.77 -3.16 27.52
CA LEU A 188 -3.07 -2.91 28.14
C LEU A 188 -4.02 -4.09 27.98
N ARG A 189 -4.12 -4.65 26.77
CA ARG A 189 -4.98 -5.81 26.51
C ARG A 189 -4.52 -7.04 27.31
N ASN A 190 -3.22 -7.33 27.36
CA ASN A 190 -2.66 -8.44 28.13
C ASN A 190 -2.97 -8.28 29.62
N ARG A 191 -2.97 -7.05 30.14
CA ARG A 191 -3.36 -6.79 31.54
C ARG A 191 -4.84 -7.04 31.80
N MET A 192 -5.71 -6.81 30.82
CA MET A 192 -7.14 -7.14 30.92
C MET A 192 -7.41 -8.65 30.85
N TYR A 193 -6.61 -9.41 30.09
CA TYR A 193 -6.87 -10.82 29.77
C TYR A 193 -6.04 -11.86 30.54
N LEU A 194 -5.36 -11.49 31.62
CA LEU A 194 -4.73 -12.47 32.51
C LEU A 194 -5.80 -13.18 33.36
N ASN A 195 -6.37 -14.24 32.78
CA ASN A 195 -7.06 -15.39 33.37
C ASN A 195 -7.93 -15.16 34.62
N VAL A 196 -9.19 -15.56 34.48
CA VAL A 196 -10.09 -16.00 35.56
C VAL A 196 -9.33 -16.81 36.63
N ALA A 197 -8.90 -16.14 37.69
CA ALA A 197 -8.50 -16.76 38.94
C ALA A 197 -8.48 -15.66 40.02
N ASN A 198 -9.59 -15.52 40.76
CA ASN A 198 -9.81 -15.11 42.16
C ASN A 198 -8.82 -14.17 42.91
N ILE A 199 -7.90 -13.48 42.24
CA ILE A 199 -6.93 -12.58 42.83
C ILE A 199 -7.29 -11.17 42.38
N LYS A 200 -7.89 -10.40 43.29
CA LYS A 200 -8.02 -8.94 43.13
C LYS A 200 -6.61 -8.33 43.22
N ILE A 201 -5.90 -8.30 42.09
CA ILE A 201 -4.70 -7.48 41.99
C ILE A 201 -5.19 -6.03 41.86
N HIS A 202 -5.03 -5.22 42.91
CA HIS A 202 -5.14 -3.77 42.78
C HIS A 202 -4.00 -3.30 41.86
N ARG A 203 -4.28 -3.20 40.57
CA ARG A 203 -3.35 -2.60 39.61
C ARG A 203 -3.68 -1.12 39.52
N LYS A 204 -2.67 -0.29 39.75
CA LYS A 204 -2.73 1.13 39.41
C LYS A 204 -2.89 1.22 37.89
N ASP A 205 -3.84 2.01 37.42
CA ASP A 205 -3.99 2.26 35.99
C ASP A 205 -2.67 2.82 35.46
N LEU A 206 -2.08 2.11 34.51
CA LEU A 206 -0.83 2.54 33.91
C LEU A 206 -1.18 3.62 32.90
N GLU A 207 -0.80 4.84 33.22
CA GLU A 207 -1.06 6.01 32.36
C GLU A 207 0.17 6.44 31.56
N LYS A 208 1.36 5.94 31.91
CA LYS A 208 2.65 6.40 31.36
C LYS A 208 3.60 5.22 31.10
N TRP A 209 4.37 5.31 30.02
CA TRP A 209 5.42 4.36 29.63
C TRP A 209 6.68 5.11 29.26
N ASP A 210 7.82 4.57 29.67
CA ASP A 210 9.15 4.94 29.18
C ASP A 210 9.70 3.72 28.45
N LEU A 211 9.92 3.84 27.14
CA LEU A 211 10.24 2.75 26.23
C LEU A 211 11.53 3.04 25.48
N ILE A 212 12.19 1.97 25.04
CA ILE A 212 13.30 2.04 24.09
C ILE A 212 12.85 1.31 22.83
N ILE A 213 12.82 2.02 21.70
CA ILE A 213 12.46 1.47 20.40
C ILE A 213 13.71 1.35 19.55
N SER A 214 13.94 0.14 19.02
CA SER A 214 15.03 -0.10 18.08
C SER A 214 14.52 0.03 16.64
N LEU A 215 15.05 0.98 15.90
CA LEU A 215 14.75 1.18 14.47
C LEU A 215 16.06 1.18 13.68
N MET A 216 16.21 0.25 12.74
CA MET A 216 17.40 0.11 11.90
C MET A 216 18.73 0.06 12.71
N GLY A 217 18.72 -0.60 13.86
CA GLY A 217 19.88 -0.75 14.74
C GLY A 217 20.17 0.45 15.65
N LYS A 218 19.35 1.50 15.62
CA LYS A 218 19.44 2.63 16.56
C LYS A 218 18.37 2.52 17.63
N ASN A 219 18.76 2.70 18.89
CA ASN A 219 17.86 2.72 20.03
C ASN A 219 17.41 4.15 20.32
N ILE A 220 16.10 4.37 20.40
CA ILE A 220 15.47 5.68 20.57
C ILE A 220 14.60 5.61 21.83
N SER A 221 14.81 6.57 22.74
CA SER A 221 13.99 6.70 23.95
C SER A 221 12.66 7.35 23.58
N VAL A 222 11.57 6.76 24.07
CA VAL A 222 10.20 7.20 23.79
C VAL A 222 9.41 7.22 25.09
N ALA A 223 8.85 8.38 25.42
CA ALA A 223 7.89 8.50 26.52
C ALA A 223 6.49 8.53 25.94
N ALA A 224 5.55 7.81 26.54
CA ALA A 224 4.17 7.79 26.09
C ALA A 224 3.21 7.92 27.27
N ARG A 225 2.07 8.56 27.06
CA ARG A 225 1.00 8.63 28.04
C ARG A 225 -0.37 8.44 27.41
N GLN A 226 -1.32 7.97 28.20
CA GLN A 226 -2.72 7.97 27.79
C GLN A 226 -3.34 9.34 27.96
N ASP A 227 -4.27 9.65 27.05
CA ASP A 227 -5.16 10.80 27.14
C ASP A 227 -6.50 10.42 26.52
N ASN A 228 -7.46 9.97 27.35
CA ASN A 228 -8.75 9.43 26.91
C ASN A 228 -8.59 8.34 25.82
N ASP A 229 -9.14 8.56 24.64
CA ASP A 229 -9.06 7.66 23.48
C ASP A 229 -7.77 7.80 22.67
N ASN A 230 -6.82 8.62 23.12
CA ASN A 230 -5.56 8.90 22.45
C ASN A 230 -4.35 8.42 23.25
N LEU A 231 -3.25 8.17 22.53
CA LEU A 231 -1.91 7.99 23.05
C LEU A 231 -1.06 9.19 22.63
N ILE A 232 -0.48 9.88 23.61
CA ILE A 232 0.44 10.99 23.38
C ILE A 232 1.85 10.44 23.52
N ILE A 233 2.60 10.46 22.42
CA ILE A 233 3.90 9.82 22.27
C ILE A 233 4.94 10.90 22.01
N GLN A 234 5.88 11.03 22.93
CA GLN A 234 7.00 11.95 22.84
C GLN A 234 8.24 11.22 22.36
N ILE A 235 8.77 11.66 21.22
CA ILE A 235 9.99 11.15 20.59
C ILE A 235 10.94 12.32 20.44
N GLU A 236 12.01 12.34 21.24
CA GLU A 236 12.92 13.49 21.35
C GLU A 236 12.13 14.78 21.68
N ASN A 237 12.12 15.74 20.75
CA ASN A 237 11.41 17.02 20.86
C ASN A 237 10.03 17.04 20.17
N ASN A 238 9.58 15.92 19.59
CA ASN A 238 8.34 15.84 18.82
C ASN A 238 7.27 15.10 19.62
N VAL A 239 6.03 15.55 19.48
CA VAL A 239 4.87 14.93 20.12
C VAL A 239 3.91 14.46 19.03
N TYR A 240 3.51 13.20 19.12
CA TYR A 240 2.57 12.55 18.22
C TYR A 240 1.35 12.10 19.00
N THR A 241 0.16 12.46 18.52
CA THR A 241 -1.11 11.99 19.05
C THR A 241 -1.61 10.87 18.16
N VAL A 242 -1.69 9.65 18.71
CA VAL A 242 -2.16 8.46 18.01
C VAL A 242 -3.49 8.02 18.58
N LYS A 243 -4.52 7.88 17.73
CA LYS A 243 -5.83 7.39 18.16
C LYS A 243 -5.78 5.90 18.53
N LYS A 244 -6.37 5.52 19.66
CA LYS A 244 -6.49 4.11 20.07
C LYS A 244 -7.55 3.38 19.25
N GLY A 245 -7.49 2.04 19.25
CA GLY A 245 -8.59 1.19 18.78
C GLY A 245 -8.52 0.79 17.32
N PHE A 246 -7.44 1.09 16.59
CA PHE A 246 -7.21 0.48 15.29
C PHE A 246 -6.81 -1.00 15.48
N GLY A 247 -7.40 -1.88 14.66
CA GLY A 247 -7.19 -3.32 14.78
C GLY A 247 -5.80 -3.74 14.30
N TYR A 248 -4.91 -4.11 15.22
CA TYR A 248 -3.56 -4.61 14.92
C TYR A 248 -3.50 -6.12 14.67
N ASN A 249 -4.63 -6.73 14.30
CA ASN A 249 -4.73 -8.11 13.84
C ASN A 249 -4.86 -8.21 12.31
N ASN A 250 -5.11 -7.09 11.64
CA ASN A 250 -5.20 -7.03 10.19
C ASN A 250 -3.80 -6.79 9.61
N PRO A 251 -3.49 -7.33 8.42
CA PRO A 251 -2.27 -7.01 7.68
C PRO A 251 -2.12 -5.50 7.43
N LEU A 252 -3.22 -4.79 7.21
CA LEU A 252 -3.24 -3.34 7.04
C LEU A 252 -3.59 -2.65 8.35
N LEU A 253 -2.72 -1.74 8.76
CA LEU A 253 -2.86 -0.90 9.94
C LEU A 253 -3.16 0.54 9.49
N GLN A 254 -4.39 0.99 9.71
CA GLN A 254 -4.78 2.38 9.55
C GLN A 254 -4.64 3.09 10.89
N SER A 255 -3.62 3.93 11.02
CA SER A 255 -3.32 4.67 12.23
C SER A 255 -3.53 6.16 12.00
N ASP A 256 -4.36 6.80 12.82
CA ASP A 256 -4.53 8.26 12.79
C ASP A 256 -3.47 8.89 13.70
N ILE A 257 -2.53 9.63 13.09
CA ILE A 257 -1.44 10.33 13.78
C ILE A 257 -1.55 11.83 13.47
N ASN A 258 -1.71 12.66 14.49
CA ASN A 258 -1.86 14.12 14.33
C ASN A 258 -2.93 14.49 13.28
N GLU A 259 -4.07 13.78 13.30
CA GLU A 259 -5.20 13.93 12.35
C GLU A 259 -4.92 13.44 10.91
N GLU A 260 -3.75 12.87 10.63
CA GLU A 260 -3.42 12.23 9.36
C GLU A 260 -3.55 10.70 9.46
N THR A 261 -4.36 10.10 8.58
CA THR A 261 -4.47 8.63 8.48
C THR A 261 -3.29 8.08 7.69
N ILE A 262 -2.46 7.28 8.36
CA ILE A 262 -1.32 6.57 7.77
C ILE A 262 -1.69 5.10 7.62
N THR A 263 -1.53 4.58 6.41
CA THR A 263 -1.63 3.14 6.13
C THR A 263 -0.23 2.54 6.23
N SER A 264 -0.09 1.53 7.07
CA SER A 264 1.14 0.74 7.21
C SER A 264 0.77 -0.74 7.16
N GLN A 265 1.74 -1.58 6.80
CA GLN A 265 1.52 -3.02 6.72
C GLN A 265 2.25 -3.72 7.86
N LEU A 266 1.59 -4.71 8.46
CA LEU A 266 2.19 -5.62 9.41
C LEU A 266 2.74 -6.82 8.65
N LEU A 267 4.05 -6.90 8.46
CA LEU A 267 4.71 -7.96 7.69
C LEU A 267 4.61 -9.34 8.37
N SER A 268 4.76 -9.39 9.69
CA SER A 268 4.54 -10.63 10.43
C SER A 268 4.12 -10.39 11.88
N LYS A 269 3.38 -11.35 12.42
CA LYS A 269 3.05 -11.45 13.84
C LYS A 269 3.40 -12.86 14.32
N LYS A 270 4.37 -12.97 15.19
CA LYS A 270 4.77 -14.27 15.74
C LYS A 270 3.86 -14.66 16.90
N SER A 271 3.78 -15.96 17.17
CA SER A 271 2.98 -16.52 18.28
C SER A 271 3.42 -16.04 19.66
N ASN A 272 4.67 -15.60 19.81
CA ASN A 272 5.19 -14.98 21.03
C ASN A 272 4.77 -13.50 21.21
N GLY A 273 4.00 -12.94 20.27
CA GLY A 273 3.52 -11.57 20.34
C GLY A 273 4.47 -10.53 19.73
N GLU A 274 5.58 -10.94 19.11
CA GLU A 274 6.43 -10.04 18.34
C GLU A 274 5.75 -9.60 17.04
N PHE A 275 5.85 -8.30 16.74
CA PHE A 275 5.38 -7.70 15.50
C PHE A 275 6.56 -7.28 14.65
N GLN A 276 6.43 -7.49 13.35
CA GLN A 276 7.33 -6.94 12.34
C GLN A 276 6.50 -6.04 11.42
N LEU A 277 6.80 -4.74 11.45
CA LEU A 277 6.26 -3.72 10.54
C LEU A 277 7.18 -3.57 9.32
#